data_AF-A0A328ZR38-F1
#
_entry.id   AF-A0A328ZR38-F1
#
_cell.length_a   1.000
_cell.length_b   1.000
_cell.length_c   1.000
_cell.angle_alpha   90.00
_cell.angle_beta   90.00
_cell.angle_gamma   90.00
#
_symmetry.space_group_name_H-M   'P 1'
#
loop_
_entity.id
_entity.type
_entity.pdbx_description
1 polymer ?
#
loop_
_entity_poly.entity_id
_entity_poly.type
_entity_poly.pdbx_seq_one_letter_code
_entity_poly.pdbx_strand_id
1 'polypeptide(L)'
;MAAAGGPGTCIELTGGPTPARVRPQAAPMPASTTDLPYLRGYPEALCAQVGALASAAQLGTTLLRRYPQAHAVRDDKALYRYAAELRARHLRNAAPVNKVAFDSKIHVMRHALGLHTASSRVQGGRLAARHEIRVASMFKQVPEEFLRMIVVHELAHLREKDHGKAFYQLCETMEPRYHQYEFDTRVYLTHLELGGEPLWRG
;
A
#
# COMPACT_ATOMS: atom_id res chain seq x y z
N MET A 1 -16.99 0.80 -5.49
CA MET A 1 -17.54 2.08 -5.98
C MET A 1 -16.37 3.01 -6.28
N ALA A 2 -16.26 3.48 -7.52
CA ALA A 2 -15.18 4.36 -7.97
C ALA A 2 -15.53 5.84 -7.78
N ALA A 3 -14.47 6.62 -7.56
CA ALA A 3 -14.22 8.03 -7.87
C ALA A 3 -14.93 9.17 -7.11
N ALA A 4 -14.12 9.92 -6.38
CA ALA A 4 -13.99 11.39 -6.49
C ALA A 4 -12.49 11.68 -6.31
N GLY A 5 -11.74 12.30 -7.23
CA GLY A 5 -12.03 13.56 -7.91
C GLY A 5 -11.39 14.71 -7.11
N GLY A 6 -10.06 14.78 -7.09
CA GLY A 6 -9.27 15.87 -6.50
C GLY A 6 -8.20 16.35 -7.49
N PRO A 7 -7.89 17.66 -7.55
CA PRO A 7 -7.19 18.28 -8.67
C PRO A 7 -5.75 17.79 -8.80
N GLY A 8 -5.37 17.52 -10.06
CA GLY A 8 -4.04 17.08 -10.44
C GLY A 8 -2.96 18.06 -10.02
N THR A 9 -1.89 17.52 -9.44
CA THR A 9 -0.61 18.23 -9.37
C THR A 9 0.22 17.76 -10.54
N CYS A 10 0.49 18.67 -11.48
CA CYS A 10 1.42 18.49 -12.57
C CYS A 10 2.79 18.07 -12.01
N ILE A 11 3.32 16.96 -12.49
CA ILE A 11 4.70 16.55 -12.20
C ILE A 11 5.57 17.15 -13.29
N GLU A 12 6.22 18.27 -12.99
CA GLU A 12 7.29 18.79 -13.85
C GLU A 12 8.52 17.90 -13.70
N LEU A 13 8.94 17.28 -14.81
CA LEU A 13 10.25 16.64 -14.95
C LEU A 13 10.97 17.35 -16.10
N THR A 14 11.59 18.50 -15.82
CA THR A 14 12.49 19.18 -16.76
C THR A 14 13.93 18.75 -16.50
N GLY A 15 14.51 18.04 -17.46
CA GLY A 15 15.93 17.72 -17.54
C GLY A 15 16.30 17.47 -18.99
N GLY A 16 16.88 18.49 -19.64
CA GLY A 16 17.29 18.51 -21.04
C GLY A 16 18.50 17.62 -21.39
N PRO A 17 18.90 17.59 -22.66
CA PRO A 17 19.56 16.44 -23.28
C PRO A 17 21.10 16.48 -23.22
N THR A 18 21.72 15.31 -23.28
CA THR A 18 23.13 15.12 -23.67
C THR A 18 23.20 13.99 -24.70
N PRO A 19 23.93 14.12 -25.82
CA PRO A 19 23.75 13.21 -26.95
C PRO A 19 24.64 11.95 -26.90
N ALA A 20 24.04 10.89 -27.47
CA ALA A 20 24.62 9.80 -28.27
C ALA A 20 25.55 8.75 -27.62
N ARG A 21 25.03 7.52 -27.52
CA ARG A 21 25.67 6.34 -28.11
C ARG A 21 24.61 5.31 -28.55
N VAL A 22 24.60 5.01 -29.85
CA VAL A 22 23.69 4.04 -30.48
C VAL A 22 24.04 2.62 -30.02
N ARG A 23 23.03 1.86 -29.57
CA ARG A 23 23.06 0.41 -29.36
C ARG A 23 21.88 -0.22 -30.13
N PRO A 24 21.98 -1.51 -30.52
CA PRO A 24 21.16 -2.07 -31.57
C PRO A 24 19.68 -2.14 -31.18
N GLN A 25 18.86 -1.92 -32.20
CA GLN A 25 17.41 -1.84 -32.19
C GLN A 25 16.79 -3.15 -31.68
N ALA A 26 16.21 -3.13 -30.48
CA ALA A 26 15.27 -4.15 -30.06
C ALA A 26 14.03 -4.04 -30.95
N ALA A 27 13.58 -5.17 -31.50
CA ALA A 27 12.36 -5.25 -32.31
C ALA A 27 11.16 -4.66 -31.54
N PRO A 28 10.20 -4.00 -32.23
CA PRO A 28 9.00 -3.49 -31.58
C PRO A 28 8.16 -4.69 -31.11
N MET A 29 8.25 -4.99 -29.81
CA MET A 29 7.30 -5.87 -29.15
C MET A 29 5.94 -5.15 -29.12
N PRO A 30 4.84 -5.82 -29.47
CA PRO A 30 3.53 -5.19 -29.48
C PRO A 30 3.21 -4.65 -28.08
N ALA A 31 2.58 -3.47 -28.03
CA ALA A 31 2.06 -2.85 -26.81
C ALA A 31 1.03 -3.79 -26.15
N SER A 32 1.55 -4.74 -25.40
CA SER A 32 0.77 -5.65 -24.59
C SER A 32 0.39 -4.83 -23.37
N THR A 33 -0.85 -4.35 -23.32
CA THR A 33 -1.44 -3.76 -22.12
C THR A 33 -1.20 -4.73 -20.98
N THR A 34 -0.18 -4.46 -20.19
CA THR A 34 0.16 -5.27 -19.02
C THR A 34 -1.06 -5.15 -18.11
N ASP A 35 -1.77 -6.24 -17.85
CA ASP A 35 -2.88 -6.21 -16.88
C ASP A 35 -2.29 -5.83 -15.52
N LEU A 36 -2.73 -4.71 -14.96
CA LEU A 36 -2.27 -4.18 -13.67
C LEU A 36 -3.36 -4.38 -12.62
N PRO A 37 -3.55 -5.62 -12.10
CA PRO A 37 -4.72 -5.95 -11.30
C PRO A 37 -4.78 -5.14 -9.99
N TYR A 38 -3.63 -4.83 -9.37
CA TYR A 38 -3.56 -4.00 -8.16
C TYR A 38 -3.95 -2.53 -8.39
N LEU A 39 -3.97 -2.07 -9.64
CA LEU A 39 -4.29 -0.69 -10.04
C LEU A 39 -5.65 -0.57 -10.72
N ARG A 40 -6.46 -1.64 -10.74
CA ARG A 40 -7.84 -1.56 -11.22
C ARG A 40 -8.62 -0.52 -10.40
N GLY A 41 -9.24 0.43 -11.10
CA GLY A 41 -9.99 1.53 -10.49
C GLY A 41 -9.23 2.86 -10.39
N TYR A 42 -7.93 2.89 -10.69
CA TYR A 42 -7.20 4.15 -10.90
C TYR A 42 -7.44 4.70 -12.32
N PRO A 43 -7.25 6.02 -12.53
CA PRO A 43 -7.40 6.64 -13.84
C PRO A 43 -6.51 5.97 -14.89
N GLU A 44 -7.03 5.79 -16.10
CA GLU A 44 -6.34 5.10 -17.21
C GLU A 44 -4.97 5.70 -17.50
N ALA A 45 -4.85 7.04 -17.50
CA ALA A 45 -3.59 7.74 -17.72
C ALA A 45 -2.51 7.35 -16.69
N LEU A 46 -2.90 7.09 -15.44
CA LEU A 46 -1.97 6.67 -14.39
C LEU A 46 -1.57 5.20 -14.56
N CYS A 47 -2.53 4.34 -14.90
CA CYS A 47 -2.28 2.94 -15.23
C CYS A 47 -1.33 2.82 -16.44
N ALA A 48 -1.50 3.66 -17.48
CA ALA A 48 -0.63 3.70 -18.64
C ALA A 48 0.81 4.10 -18.28
N GLN A 49 0.98 5.09 -17.39
CA GLN A 49 2.30 5.50 -16.89
C GLN A 49 3.00 4.36 -16.13
N VAL A 50 2.28 3.68 -15.24
CA VAL A 50 2.83 2.51 -14.53
C VAL A 50 3.16 1.39 -15.51
N GLY A 51 2.29 1.14 -16.50
CA GLY A 51 2.54 0.15 -17.56
C GLY A 51 3.82 0.45 -18.35
N ALA A 52 4.04 1.71 -18.73
CA ALA A 52 5.27 2.13 -19.41
C ALA A 52 6.52 1.91 -18.55
N LEU A 53 6.46 2.27 -17.26
CA LEU A 53 7.56 2.01 -16.32
C LEU A 53 7.78 0.50 -16.10
N ALA A 54 6.71 -0.30 -16.09
CA ALA A 54 6.79 -1.75 -15.99
C ALA A 54 7.49 -2.36 -17.20
N SER A 55 7.09 -1.98 -18.41
CA SER A 55 7.74 -2.43 -19.65
C SER A 55 9.22 -2.04 -19.73
N ALA A 56 9.59 -0.91 -19.11
CA ALA A 56 10.98 -0.45 -19.02
C ALA A 56 11.77 -1.05 -17.84
N ALA A 57 11.17 -1.91 -17.00
CA ALA A 57 11.76 -2.43 -15.76
C ALA A 57 12.21 -1.31 -14.79
N GLN A 58 11.49 -0.19 -14.75
CA GLN A 58 11.83 1.01 -13.96
C GLN A 58 10.99 1.20 -12.69
N LEU A 59 10.00 0.35 -12.43
CA LEU A 59 9.15 0.44 -11.23
C LEU A 59 9.98 0.41 -9.94
N GLY A 60 10.84 -0.62 -9.79
CA GLY A 60 11.70 -0.77 -8.62
C GLY A 60 12.63 0.43 -8.39
N THR A 61 13.31 0.89 -9.44
CA THR A 61 14.19 2.07 -9.37
C THR A 61 13.43 3.34 -8.98
N THR A 62 12.22 3.51 -9.48
CA THR A 62 11.37 4.66 -9.16
C THR A 62 10.93 4.63 -7.69
N LEU A 63 10.53 3.46 -7.20
CA LEU A 63 10.15 3.25 -5.80
C LEU A 63 11.33 3.44 -4.86
N LEU A 64 12.51 2.89 -5.15
CA LEU A 64 13.71 3.04 -4.34
C LEU A 64 14.21 4.49 -4.27
N ARG A 65 14.06 5.25 -5.36
CA ARG A 65 14.39 6.69 -5.35
C ARG A 65 13.48 7.49 -4.44
N ARG A 66 12.19 7.15 -4.42
CA ARG A 66 11.19 7.82 -3.58
C ARG A 66 11.29 7.38 -2.11
N TYR A 67 11.55 6.10 -1.89
CA TYR A 67 11.61 5.47 -0.57
C TYR A 67 12.92 4.68 -0.44
N PRO A 68 14.00 5.31 0.00
CA PRO A 68 15.33 4.69 -0.01
C PRO A 68 15.54 3.66 1.11
N GLN A 69 14.70 3.65 2.15
CA GLN A 69 14.95 2.86 3.36
C GLN A 69 13.70 2.13 3.84
N ALA A 70 13.91 0.94 4.41
CA ALA A 70 12.90 0.17 5.13
C ALA A 70 12.66 0.75 6.53
N HIS A 71 11.50 0.46 7.11
CA HIS A 71 11.22 0.79 8.51
C HIS A 71 11.95 -0.14 9.51
N ALA A 72 11.98 0.27 10.79
CA ALA A 72 12.58 -0.51 11.88
C ALA A 72 11.64 -1.53 12.56
N VAL A 73 10.36 -1.57 12.20
CA VAL A 73 9.35 -2.44 12.84
C VAL A 73 9.45 -3.89 12.33
N ARG A 74 10.19 -4.76 13.03
CA ARG A 74 10.50 -6.13 12.53
C ARG A 74 9.79 -7.28 13.26
N ASP A 75 9.15 -6.99 14.38
CA ASP A 75 8.45 -7.96 15.22
C ASP A 75 7.06 -7.47 15.66
N ASP A 76 6.25 -8.40 16.17
CA ASP A 76 4.87 -8.13 16.58
C ASP A 76 4.78 -7.12 17.72
N LYS A 77 5.77 -7.07 18.62
CA LYS A 77 5.80 -6.13 19.74
C LYS A 77 6.03 -4.70 19.25
N ALA A 78 6.95 -4.51 18.31
CA ALA A 78 7.18 -3.23 17.66
C ALA A 78 5.95 -2.81 16.84
N LEU A 79 5.34 -3.73 16.11
CA LEU A 79 4.14 -3.46 15.31
C LEU A 79 2.94 -3.07 16.18
N TYR A 80 2.75 -3.76 17.31
CA TYR A 80 1.73 -3.41 18.28
C TYR A 80 1.92 -2.00 18.83
N ARG A 81 3.15 -1.64 19.24
CA ARG A 81 3.46 -0.28 19.71
C ARG A 81 3.16 0.76 18.63
N TYR A 82 3.60 0.51 17.40
CA TYR A 82 3.37 1.39 16.25
C TYR A 82 1.88 1.67 16.03
N ALA A 83 1.05 0.62 15.98
CA ALA A 83 -0.40 0.75 15.80
C ALA A 83 -1.09 1.40 17.01
N ALA A 84 -0.65 1.08 18.23
CA ALA A 84 -1.20 1.66 19.45
C ALA A 84 -0.95 3.17 19.53
N GLU A 85 0.24 3.64 19.14
CA GLU A 85 0.59 5.06 19.09
C GLU A 85 -0.25 5.82 18.04
N LEU A 86 -0.46 5.25 16.84
CA LEU A 86 -1.35 5.83 15.84
C LEU A 86 -2.81 5.90 16.35
N ARG A 87 -3.33 4.79 16.90
CA ARG A 87 -4.67 4.74 17.48
C ARG A 87 -4.84 5.79 18.59
N ALA A 88 -3.88 5.91 19.51
CA ALA A 88 -3.98 6.85 20.63
C ALA A 88 -4.02 8.31 20.16
N ARG A 89 -3.26 8.64 19.10
CA ARG A 89 -3.23 9.99 18.52
C ARG A 89 -4.55 10.37 17.86
N HIS A 90 -5.15 9.48 17.08
CA HIS A 90 -6.28 9.83 16.20
C HIS A 90 -7.63 9.26 16.62
N LEU A 91 -7.67 8.19 17.41
CA LEU A 91 -8.86 7.38 17.69
C LEU A 91 -9.15 7.20 19.19
N ARG A 92 -9.10 8.31 19.96
CA ARG A 92 -9.21 8.32 21.43
C ARG A 92 -10.41 7.54 22.02
N ASN A 93 -11.50 7.39 21.26
CA ASN A 93 -12.74 6.68 21.68
C ASN A 93 -13.07 5.44 20.83
N ALA A 94 -12.17 4.96 19.97
CA ALA A 94 -12.44 3.75 19.19
C ALA A 94 -12.31 2.48 20.05
N ALA A 95 -12.80 1.35 19.55
CA ALA A 95 -12.58 0.04 20.20
C ALA A 95 -11.08 -0.24 20.40
N PRO A 96 -10.69 -0.96 21.46
CA PRO A 96 -9.30 -1.38 21.64
C PRO A 96 -8.89 -2.39 20.57
N VAL A 97 -7.62 -2.38 20.20
CA VAL A 97 -7.03 -3.42 19.36
C VAL A 97 -6.47 -4.50 20.26
N ASN A 98 -7.02 -5.70 20.16
CA ASN A 98 -6.69 -6.83 21.03
C ASN A 98 -5.39 -7.52 20.62
N LYS A 99 -5.06 -7.48 19.33
CA LYS A 99 -3.86 -8.10 18.78
C LYS A 99 -3.41 -7.35 17.54
N VAL A 100 -2.10 -7.19 17.42
CA VAL A 100 -1.44 -6.70 16.21
C VAL A 100 -0.27 -7.62 15.94
N ALA A 101 -0.20 -8.23 14.77
CA ALA A 101 0.85 -9.19 14.44
C ALA A 101 1.17 -9.21 12.95
N PHE A 102 2.42 -9.53 12.63
CA PHE A 102 2.75 -9.98 11.28
C PHE A 102 2.27 -11.41 11.07
N ASP A 103 1.76 -11.69 9.88
CA ASP A 103 1.26 -13.02 9.52
C ASP A 103 1.87 -13.47 8.21
N SER A 104 2.47 -14.66 8.19
CA SER A 104 3.11 -15.24 7.00
C SER A 104 2.14 -16.02 6.13
N LYS A 105 0.95 -16.34 6.64
CA LYS A 105 -0.10 -17.08 5.91
C LYS A 105 -1.00 -16.17 5.10
N ILE A 106 -0.91 -14.86 5.34
CA ILE A 106 -1.73 -13.89 4.66
C ILE A 106 -1.12 -13.57 3.30
N HIS A 107 -1.88 -13.89 2.25
CA HIS A 107 -1.61 -13.46 0.90
C HIS A 107 -2.32 -12.13 0.63
N VAL A 108 -1.57 -11.11 0.23
CA VAL A 108 -2.15 -9.83 -0.20
C VAL A 108 -2.96 -10.09 -1.46
N MET A 109 -4.27 -9.87 -1.39
CA MET A 109 -5.17 -10.07 -2.53
C MET A 109 -5.28 -8.79 -3.34
N ARG A 110 -5.48 -8.93 -4.65
CA ARG A 110 -5.58 -7.84 -5.64
C ARG A 110 -6.56 -6.72 -5.26
N HIS A 111 -7.60 -7.05 -4.49
CA HIS A 111 -8.64 -6.11 -4.04
C HIS A 111 -8.51 -5.67 -2.58
N ALA A 112 -7.64 -6.31 -1.80
CA ALA A 112 -7.52 -6.08 -0.37
C ALA A 112 -6.06 -5.75 -0.03
N LEU A 113 -5.75 -4.46 0.02
CA LEU A 113 -4.53 -3.98 0.67
C LEU A 113 -4.61 -4.12 2.19
N GLY A 114 -5.84 -4.02 2.71
CA GLY A 114 -6.18 -4.26 4.10
C GLY A 114 -6.53 -5.72 4.34
N LEU A 115 -5.73 -6.39 5.17
CA LEU A 115 -5.85 -7.80 5.48
C LEU A 115 -6.85 -7.97 6.62
N HIS A 116 -8.09 -7.72 6.27
CA HIS A 116 -9.22 -7.88 7.15
C HIS A 116 -9.35 -9.30 7.69
N THR A 117 -9.16 -9.46 9.00
CA THR A 117 -9.80 -10.56 9.71
C THR A 117 -10.35 -10.07 11.05
N ALA A 118 -11.59 -9.58 11.02
CA ALA A 118 -12.44 -9.59 12.20
C ALA A 118 -12.71 -11.07 12.56
N SER A 119 -11.95 -11.62 13.50
CA SER A 119 -12.26 -12.95 14.04
C SER A 119 -13.26 -12.79 15.18
N SER A 120 -14.51 -13.18 14.92
CA SER A 120 -15.52 -13.33 15.97
C SER A 120 -15.36 -14.73 16.57
N ARG A 121 -14.85 -14.84 17.80
CA ARG A 121 -14.85 -16.11 18.55
C ARG A 121 -15.87 -16.03 19.66
N VAL A 122 -16.87 -16.90 19.58
CA VAL A 122 -17.89 -17.07 20.63
C VAL A 122 -17.30 -17.90 21.76
N GLN A 123 -17.13 -17.32 22.94
CA GLN A 123 -16.80 -18.07 24.16
C GLN A 123 -17.83 -17.70 25.22
N GLY A 124 -18.70 -18.65 25.60
CA GLY A 124 -19.67 -18.46 26.69
C GLY A 124 -20.89 -17.57 26.40
N GLY A 125 -21.46 -17.64 25.18
CA GLY A 125 -22.77 -17.04 24.89
C GLY A 125 -22.80 -15.52 24.67
N ARG A 126 -21.66 -14.83 24.73
CA ARG A 126 -21.56 -13.38 24.48
C ARG A 126 -20.49 -13.11 23.41
N LEU A 127 -20.91 -12.59 22.24
CA LEU A 127 -19.97 -12.12 21.22
C LEU A 127 -19.24 -10.88 21.73
N ALA A 128 -18.01 -11.03 22.24
CA ALA A 128 -17.10 -9.91 22.36
C ALA A 128 -16.37 -9.78 21.02
N ALA A 129 -16.71 -8.75 20.24
CA ALA A 129 -15.96 -8.41 19.04
C ALA A 129 -14.50 -8.10 19.45
N ARG A 130 -13.55 -8.90 18.97
CA ARG A 130 -12.12 -8.66 19.17
C ARG A 130 -11.55 -8.10 17.87
N HIS A 131 -10.97 -6.91 17.95
CA HIS A 131 -10.31 -6.30 16.81
C HIS A 131 -8.86 -6.78 16.77
N GLU A 132 -8.54 -7.57 15.75
CA GLU A 132 -7.17 -7.98 15.44
C GLU A 132 -6.71 -7.29 14.17
N ILE A 133 -5.49 -6.75 14.19
CA ILE A 133 -4.81 -6.23 13.02
C ILE A 133 -3.76 -7.27 12.61
N ARG A 134 -3.80 -7.70 11.35
CA ARG A 134 -2.82 -8.61 10.79
C ARG A 134 -2.16 -7.97 9.58
N VAL A 135 -0.84 -7.95 9.56
CA VAL A 135 -0.06 -7.37 8.47
C VAL A 135 0.73 -8.49 7.80
N ALA A 136 0.68 -8.62 6.47
CA ALA A 136 1.45 -9.66 5.79
C ALA A 136 2.95 -9.49 6.07
N SER A 137 3.63 -10.61 6.32
CA SER A 137 5.05 -10.59 6.73
C SER A 137 5.99 -9.96 5.70
N MET A 138 5.59 -9.90 4.42
CA MET A 138 6.33 -9.17 3.38
C MET A 138 6.48 -7.67 3.69
N PHE A 139 5.54 -7.09 4.42
CA PHE A 139 5.59 -5.70 4.85
C PHE A 139 6.51 -5.48 6.06
N LYS A 140 7.32 -6.46 6.49
CA LYS A 140 8.38 -6.22 7.47
C LYS A 140 9.56 -5.43 6.92
N GLN A 141 9.71 -5.39 5.60
CA GLN A 141 10.87 -4.79 4.94
C GLN A 141 10.52 -3.54 4.13
N VAL A 142 9.26 -3.12 4.09
CA VAL A 142 8.87 -1.96 3.29
C VAL A 142 9.23 -0.64 3.97
N PRO A 143 9.12 0.50 3.27
CA PRO A 143 9.25 1.83 3.87
C PRO A 143 8.19 2.06 4.96
N GLU A 144 8.49 2.99 5.87
CA GLU A 144 7.55 3.32 6.95
C GLU A 144 6.20 3.79 6.39
N GLU A 145 6.22 4.52 5.29
CA GLU A 145 5.04 5.06 4.62
C GLU A 145 4.03 3.96 4.23
N PHE A 146 4.53 2.81 3.78
CA PHE A 146 3.69 1.69 3.37
C PHE A 146 3.11 0.99 4.60
N LEU A 147 3.95 0.76 5.62
CA LEU A 147 3.49 0.21 6.89
C LEU A 147 2.44 1.12 7.53
N ARG A 148 2.67 2.44 7.50
CA ARG A 148 1.76 3.45 8.03
C ARG A 148 0.42 3.40 7.31
N MET A 149 0.43 3.39 5.99
CA MET A 149 -0.78 3.30 5.19
C MET A 149 -1.60 2.07 5.56
N ILE A 150 -0.96 0.89 5.65
CA ILE A 150 -1.63 -0.36 6.03
C ILE A 150 -2.22 -0.25 7.44
N VAL A 151 -1.44 0.23 8.41
CA VAL A 151 -1.93 0.34 9.80
C VAL A 151 -3.06 1.36 9.93
N VAL A 152 -2.98 2.50 9.22
CA VAL A 152 -4.04 3.50 9.16
C VAL A 152 -5.31 2.90 8.55
N HIS A 153 -5.20 2.14 7.47
CA HIS A 153 -6.31 1.45 6.84
C HIS A 153 -7.03 0.52 7.84
N GLU A 154 -6.27 -0.34 8.51
CA GLU A 154 -6.82 -1.27 9.51
C GLU A 154 -7.41 -0.56 10.73
N LEU A 155 -6.83 0.55 11.16
CA LEU A 155 -7.35 1.36 12.26
C LEU A 155 -8.65 2.08 11.88
N ALA A 156 -8.80 2.53 10.63
CA ALA A 156 -10.05 3.15 10.18
C ALA A 156 -11.23 2.17 10.28
N HIS A 157 -10.97 0.86 10.12
CA HIS A 157 -11.97 -0.18 10.29
C HIS A 157 -12.48 -0.40 11.71
N LEU A 158 -11.88 0.25 12.71
CA LEU A 158 -12.46 0.32 14.05
C LEU A 158 -13.71 1.20 14.12
N ARG A 159 -13.94 2.06 13.12
CA ARG A 159 -15.11 2.96 13.03
C ARG A 159 -15.92 2.72 11.76
N GLU A 160 -15.25 2.50 10.65
CA GLU A 160 -15.86 2.45 9.32
C GLU A 160 -15.65 1.06 8.69
N LYS A 161 -16.73 0.28 8.54
CA LYS A 161 -16.62 -1.10 8.05
C LYS A 161 -16.35 -1.18 6.55
N ASP A 162 -16.98 -0.30 5.77
CA ASP A 162 -16.92 -0.30 4.32
C ASP A 162 -15.99 0.80 3.80
N HIS A 163 -15.30 0.55 2.68
CA HIS A 163 -14.40 1.50 2.01
C HIS A 163 -15.15 2.61 1.25
N GLY A 164 -15.98 3.36 1.97
CA GLY A 164 -16.72 4.51 1.47
C GLY A 164 -16.03 5.85 1.74
N LYS A 165 -16.72 6.96 1.44
CA LYS A 165 -16.20 8.32 1.64
C LYS A 165 -15.73 8.58 3.08
N ALA A 166 -16.52 8.15 4.08
CA ALA A 166 -16.19 8.33 5.50
C ALA A 166 -14.92 7.57 5.89
N PHE A 167 -14.73 6.35 5.37
CA PHE A 167 -13.52 5.56 5.57
C PHE A 167 -12.27 6.29 5.07
N TYR A 168 -12.28 6.74 3.81
CA TYR A 168 -11.12 7.43 3.24
C TYR A 168 -10.83 8.77 3.93
N GLN A 169 -11.86 9.53 4.30
CA GLN A 169 -11.69 10.75 5.09
C GLN A 169 -11.04 10.48 6.46
N LEU A 170 -11.42 9.37 7.10
CA LEU A 170 -10.80 8.97 8.37
C LEU A 170 -9.33 8.58 8.16
N CYS A 171 -9.01 7.85 7.09
CA CYS A 171 -7.64 7.54 6.71
C CYS A 171 -6.80 8.80 6.48
N GLU A 172 -7.30 9.76 5.69
CA GLU A 172 -6.62 11.04 5.43
C GLU A 172 -6.42 11.90 6.70
N THR A 173 -7.36 11.81 7.64
CA THR A 173 -7.23 12.48 8.96
C THR A 173 -6.10 11.87 9.79
N MET A 174 -5.82 10.57 9.62
CA MET A 174 -4.71 9.88 10.30
C MET A 174 -3.38 10.04 9.55
N GLU A 175 -3.42 10.07 8.23
CA GLU A 175 -2.27 10.24 7.35
C GLU A 175 -2.67 11.05 6.10
N PRO A 176 -2.32 12.35 6.02
CA PRO A 176 -2.70 13.21 4.90
C PRO A 176 -2.20 12.72 3.53
N ARG A 177 -1.14 11.89 3.50
CA ARG A 177 -0.60 11.29 2.27
C ARG A 177 -1.14 9.89 1.98
N TYR A 178 -2.20 9.47 2.68
CA TYR A 178 -2.75 8.11 2.63
C TYR A 178 -2.93 7.58 1.19
N HIS A 179 -3.60 8.34 0.32
CA HIS A 179 -3.86 7.90 -1.06
C HIS A 179 -2.58 7.73 -1.88
N GLN A 180 -1.56 8.57 -1.66
CA GLN A 180 -0.28 8.42 -2.34
C GLN A 180 0.45 7.16 -1.87
N TYR A 181 0.47 6.91 -0.56
CA TYR A 181 1.09 5.71 0.00
C TYR A 181 0.33 4.44 -0.39
N GLU A 182 -1.00 4.52 -0.51
CA GLU A 182 -1.84 3.42 -0.99
C GLU A 182 -1.47 3.08 -2.44
N PHE A 183 -1.43 4.09 -3.29
CA PHE A 183 -1.05 3.93 -4.68
C PHE A 183 0.36 3.37 -4.84
N ASP A 184 1.35 3.94 -4.13
CA ASP A 184 2.74 3.49 -4.23
C ASP A 184 2.92 2.06 -3.70
N THR A 185 2.14 1.67 -2.68
CA THR A 185 2.11 0.27 -2.20
C THR A 185 1.55 -0.66 -3.28
N ARG A 186 0.48 -0.25 -3.99
CA ARG A 186 -0.07 -1.04 -5.12
C ARG A 186 0.94 -1.16 -6.26
N VAL A 187 1.67 -0.09 -6.57
CA VAL A 187 2.76 -0.13 -7.56
C VAL A 187 3.87 -1.10 -7.13
N TYR A 188 4.22 -1.16 -5.85
CA TYR A 188 5.16 -2.15 -5.32
C TYR A 188 4.64 -3.59 -5.45
N LEU A 189 3.35 -3.82 -5.17
CA LEU A 189 2.73 -5.14 -5.35
C LEU A 189 2.71 -5.56 -6.83
N THR A 190 2.45 -4.61 -7.74
CA THR A 190 2.61 -4.82 -9.18
C THR A 190 4.04 -5.20 -9.56
N HIS A 191 5.06 -4.49 -9.03
CA HIS A 191 6.46 -4.84 -9.26
C HIS A 191 6.77 -6.29 -8.85
N LEU A 192 6.29 -6.72 -7.68
CA LEU A 192 6.46 -8.11 -7.22
C LEU A 192 5.69 -9.12 -8.09
N GLU A 193 4.45 -8.82 -8.50
CA GLU A 193 3.64 -9.71 -9.35
C GLU A 193 4.27 -9.90 -10.73
N LEU A 194 4.97 -8.89 -11.25
CA LEU A 194 5.72 -8.95 -12.50
C LEU A 194 7.08 -9.66 -12.36
N GLY A 195 7.35 -10.30 -11.22
CA GLY A 195 8.59 -11.04 -10.95
C GLY A 195 9.76 -10.16 -10.51
N GLY A 196 9.51 -8.91 -10.15
CA GLY A 196 10.52 -8.04 -9.55
C GLY A 196 10.93 -8.52 -8.16
N GLU A 197 12.22 -8.40 -7.83
CA GLU A 197 12.71 -8.74 -6.51
C GLU A 197 12.23 -7.74 -5.44
N PRO A 198 11.99 -8.17 -4.19
CA PRO A 198 11.76 -7.28 -3.06
C PRO A 198 12.87 -6.25 -2.90
N LEU A 199 12.50 -4.98 -2.83
CA LEU A 199 13.40 -3.85 -3.05
C LEU A 199 14.28 -3.50 -1.85
N TRP A 200 13.80 -3.76 -0.64
CA TRP A 200 14.42 -3.31 0.61
C TRP A 200 14.95 -4.45 1.46
N ARG A 201 15.41 -5.52 0.82
CA ARG A 201 16.04 -6.65 1.52
C ARG A 201 17.33 -6.15 2.19
N GLY A 202 17.31 -6.18 3.52
CA GLY A 202 18.41 -5.91 4.43
C GLY A 202 18.17 -6.64 5.73
#